data_AF-A0A2T4G7H1-F1
#
_entry.id   AF-A0A2T4G7H1-F1
#
_cell.length_a   1.000
_cell.length_b   1.000
_cell.length_c   1.000
_cell.angle_alpha   90.00
_cell.angle_beta   90.00
_cell.angle_gamma   90.00
#
_symmetry.space_group_name_H-M   'P 1'
#
loop_
_entity.id
_entity.type
_entity.pdbx_description
1 polymer ?
#
loop_
_entity_poly.entity_id
_entity_poly.type
_entity_poly.pdbx_seq_one_letter_code
_entity_poly.pdbx_strand_id
1 'polypeptide(L)'
;MIKQRFSLALSLLWRTYLAYFIYSVLFSMALGFTIGAGLLASRDFLRFGPPFTLGLFALLIAVLELGGRVNVLQAVFGARLKRTQAHWRTYVLQLSLLLIALALLNALFALFAPFEVWVYYKVYGAPLLFAVGIFVLGWAQTPSTAETIAAHTEESSATSAAPKWP
;
A
#
# COMPACT_ATOMS: atom_id res chain seq x y z
N MET A 1 -8.01 0.44 -22.20
CA MET A 1 -6.91 1.00 -21.37
C MET A 1 -7.39 1.54 -20.02
N ILE A 2 -8.37 2.46 -19.96
CA ILE A 2 -8.88 3.03 -18.69
C ILE A 2 -9.43 1.96 -17.72
N LYS A 3 -10.21 1.00 -18.22
CA LYS A 3 -10.76 -0.10 -17.40
C LYS A 3 -9.69 -0.97 -16.72
N GLN A 4 -8.58 -1.24 -17.42
CA GLN A 4 -7.46 -2.02 -16.88
C GLN A 4 -6.69 -1.23 -15.80
N ARG A 5 -6.45 0.07 -16.06
CA ARG A 5 -5.83 0.99 -15.08
C ARG A 5 -6.64 1.08 -13.79
N PHE A 6 -7.95 1.27 -13.93
CA PHE A 6 -8.87 1.36 -12.82
C PHE A 6 -8.92 0.05 -12.02
N SER A 7 -9.05 -1.09 -12.71
CA SER A 7 -9.06 -2.41 -12.08
C SER A 7 -7.78 -2.69 -11.29
N LEU A 8 -6.62 -2.32 -11.85
CA LEU A 8 -5.33 -2.48 -11.18
C LEU A 8 -5.20 -1.57 -9.95
N ALA A 9 -5.57 -0.29 -10.08
CA ALA A 9 -5.55 0.66 -8.97
C ALA A 9 -6.50 0.22 -7.85
N LEU A 10 -7.71 -0.25 -8.18
CA LEU A 10 -8.67 -0.78 -7.22
C LEU A 10 -8.17 -2.05 -6.54
N SER A 11 -7.53 -2.96 -7.30
CA SER A 11 -6.94 -4.18 -6.73
C SER A 11 -5.83 -3.85 -5.74
N LEU A 12 -4.95 -2.89 -6.07
CA LEU A 12 -3.87 -2.43 -5.20
C LEU A 12 -4.40 -1.70 -3.96
N LEU A 13 -5.42 -0.86 -4.13
CA LEU A 13 -6.12 -0.19 -3.03
C LEU A 13 -6.67 -1.22 -2.04
N TRP A 14 -7.44 -2.18 -2.53
CA TRP A 14 -8.05 -3.22 -1.72
C TRP A 14 -7.01 -4.03 -0.93
N ARG A 15 -5.93 -4.48 -1.61
CA ARG A 15 -4.85 -5.27 -0.99
C ARG A 15 -4.13 -4.49 0.11
N THR A 16 -3.81 -3.23 -0.17
CA THR A 16 -3.10 -2.37 0.78
C THR A 16 -3.96 -2.07 1.99
N TYR A 17 -5.26 -1.81 1.77
CA TYR A 17 -6.23 -1.61 2.83
C TYR A 17 -6.36 -2.86 3.72
N LEU A 18 -6.50 -4.05 3.13
CA LEU A 18 -6.58 -5.32 3.86
C LEU A 18 -5.31 -5.60 4.67
N ALA A 19 -4.13 -5.43 4.06
CA ALA A 19 -2.86 -5.62 4.74
C ALA A 19 -2.71 -4.66 5.93
N TYR A 20 -3.05 -3.39 5.74
CA TYR A 20 -3.06 -2.40 6.81
C TYR A 20 -4.08 -2.73 7.91
N PHE A 21 -5.27 -3.22 7.54
CA PHE A 21 -6.30 -3.63 8.48
C PHE A 21 -5.87 -4.83 9.32
N ILE A 22 -5.30 -5.87 8.71
CA ILE A 22 -4.78 -7.04 9.43
C ILE A 22 -3.67 -6.59 10.39
N TYR A 23 -2.73 -5.79 9.90
CA TYR A 23 -1.67 -5.22 10.72
C TYR A 23 -2.22 -4.40 11.90
N SER A 24 -3.20 -3.53 11.67
CA SER A 24 -3.74 -2.66 12.72
C SER A 24 -4.51 -3.43 13.78
N VAL A 25 -5.24 -4.49 13.38
CA VAL A 25 -5.90 -5.40 14.33
C VAL A 25 -4.87 -6.14 15.18
N LEU A 26 -3.86 -6.75 14.55
CA LEU A 26 -2.80 -7.46 15.28
C LEU A 26 -2.03 -6.53 16.22
N PHE A 27 -1.70 -5.34 15.75
CA PHE A 27 -1.01 -4.31 16.54
C PHE A 27 -1.86 -3.86 17.72
N SER A 28 -3.15 -3.58 17.51
CA SER A 28 -4.08 -3.17 18.58
C SER A 28 -4.29 -4.28 19.60
N MET A 29 -4.36 -5.53 19.16
CA MET A 29 -4.50 -6.69 20.03
C MET A 29 -3.24 -6.91 20.88
N ALA A 30 -2.05 -6.77 20.27
CA ALA A 30 -0.78 -6.84 20.98
C ALA A 30 -0.64 -5.72 22.02
N LEU A 31 -0.99 -4.48 21.68
CA LEU A 31 -0.98 -3.37 22.63
C LEU A 31 -2.04 -3.49 23.72
N GLY A 32 -3.25 -3.93 23.39
CA GLY A 32 -4.32 -4.15 24.37
C GLY A 32 -3.97 -5.21 25.41
N PHE A 33 -3.27 -6.27 24.99
CA PHE A 33 -2.79 -7.31 25.89
C PHE A 33 -1.61 -6.84 26.77
N THR A 34 -0.75 -5.96 26.26
CA THR A 34 0.49 -5.56 26.95
C THR A 34 0.36 -4.32 27.84
N ILE A 35 -0.49 -3.36 27.46
CA ILE A 35 -0.53 -2.01 28.06
C ILE A 35 -1.90 -1.71 28.70
N GLY A 36 -2.93 -2.51 28.39
CA GLY A 36 -4.25 -2.44 29.01
C GLY A 36 -5.20 -1.40 28.38
N ALA A 37 -6.51 -1.64 28.49
CA ALA A 37 -7.56 -0.85 27.83
C ALA A 37 -7.62 0.63 28.26
N GLY A 38 -7.17 0.95 29.48
CA GLY A 38 -7.17 2.32 30.00
C GLY A 38 -6.22 3.26 29.25
N LEU A 39 -5.01 2.79 28.89
CA LEU A 39 -4.08 3.61 28.12
C LEU A 39 -4.52 3.76 26.65
N LEU A 40 -5.12 2.70 26.08
CA LEU A 40 -5.71 2.73 24.74
C LEU A 40 -6.83 3.79 24.61
N ALA A 41 -7.53 4.07 25.71
CA ALA A 41 -8.59 5.08 25.77
C ALA A 41 -8.08 6.51 26.08
N SER A 42 -6.78 6.67 26.39
CA SER A 42 -6.23 7.99 26.68
C SER A 42 -6.28 8.90 25.44
N ARG A 43 -6.59 10.19 25.65
CA ARG A 43 -6.67 11.18 24.56
C ARG A 43 -5.38 11.26 23.76
N ASP A 44 -4.23 11.21 24.44
CA ASP A 44 -2.92 11.29 23.80
C ASP A 44 -2.63 10.04 22.95
N PHE A 45 -2.95 8.84 23.44
CA PHE A 45 -2.82 7.62 22.65
C PHE A 45 -3.76 7.61 21.45
N LEU A 46 -5.01 8.07 21.60
CA LEU A 46 -5.95 8.20 20.48
C LEU A 46 -5.43 9.14 19.39
N ARG A 47 -4.68 10.18 19.80
CA ARG A 47 -4.15 11.25 18.95
C ARG A 47 -2.86 10.86 18.23
N PHE A 48 -1.91 10.26 18.95
CA PHE A 48 -0.59 9.87 18.45
C PHE A 48 -0.46 8.39 18.04
N GLY A 49 -1.48 7.57 18.32
CA GLY A 49 -1.56 6.19 17.83
C GLY A 49 -1.57 6.10 16.30
N PRO A 50 -2.49 6.78 15.57
CA PRO A 50 -2.56 6.71 14.11
C PRO A 50 -1.26 7.07 13.35
N PRO A 51 -0.53 8.15 13.66
CA PRO A 51 0.71 8.45 12.96
C PRO A 51 1.80 7.41 13.27
N PHE A 52 1.84 6.90 14.51
CA PHE A 52 2.77 5.83 14.87
C PHE A 52 2.46 4.52 14.14
N THR A 53 1.18 4.12 14.06
CA THR A 53 0.79 2.89 13.35
C THR A 53 1.08 2.96 11.86
N LEU A 54 0.81 4.11 11.23
CA LEU A 54 1.13 4.34 9.81
C LEU A 54 2.64 4.30 9.56
N GLY A 55 3.42 5.00 10.39
CA GLY A 55 4.88 5.03 10.28
C GLY A 55 5.51 3.65 10.48
N LEU A 56 5.06 2.91 11.48
CA LEU A 56 5.57 1.56 11.76
C LEU A 56 5.16 0.57 10.66
N PHE A 57 3.95 0.69 10.10
CA PHE A 57 3.56 -0.12 8.94
C PHE A 57 4.44 0.18 7.72
N ALA A 58 4.70 1.46 7.44
CA ALA A 58 5.58 1.89 6.35
C ALA A 58 7.00 1.34 6.52
N LEU A 59 7.54 1.41 7.74
CA LEU A 59 8.85 0.85 8.07
C LEU A 59 8.86 -0.67 7.85
N LEU A 60 7.82 -1.37 8.32
CA LEU A 60 7.73 -2.82 8.23
C LEU A 60 7.72 -3.28 6.76
N ILE A 61 6.90 -2.67 5.90
CA ILE A 61 6.88 -3.05 4.48
C ILE A 61 8.21 -2.71 3.78
N ALA A 62 8.87 -1.61 4.15
CA ALA A 62 10.16 -1.23 3.57
C ALA A 62 11.28 -2.18 4.01
N VAL A 63 11.34 -2.53 5.29
CA VAL A 63 12.34 -3.46 5.86
C VAL A 63 12.15 -4.86 5.33
N LEU A 64 10.91 -5.36 5.23
CA LEU A 64 10.65 -6.69 4.69
C LEU A 64 11.04 -6.79 3.20
N GLU A 65 10.86 -5.72 2.43
CA GLU A 65 11.30 -5.66 1.04
C GLU A 65 12.83 -5.55 0.91
N LEU A 66 13.47 -4.67 1.69
CA LEU A 66 14.90 -4.41 1.58
C LEU A 66 15.78 -5.49 2.22
N GLY A 67 15.34 -6.07 3.35
CA GLY A 67 16.09 -7.04 4.14
C GLY A 67 15.69 -8.49 3.87
N GLY A 68 14.40 -8.77 3.65
CA GLY A 68 13.89 -10.13 3.51
C GLY A 68 13.67 -10.60 2.07
N ARG A 69 13.63 -9.68 1.09
CA ARG A 69 13.06 -9.95 -0.25
C ARG A 69 11.65 -10.57 -0.20
N VAL A 70 10.97 -10.42 0.94
CA VAL A 70 9.60 -10.92 1.14
C VAL A 70 8.68 -9.74 0.91
N ASN A 71 8.10 -9.70 -0.28
CA ASN A 71 7.18 -8.64 -0.60
C ASN A 71 5.82 -8.97 0.02
N VAL A 72 5.50 -8.40 1.19
CA VAL A 72 4.27 -8.68 1.94
C VAL A 72 3.03 -8.48 1.08
N LEU A 73 3.03 -7.48 0.19
CA LEU A 73 1.91 -7.23 -0.71
C LEU A 73 1.78 -8.32 -1.80
N GLN A 74 2.91 -8.92 -2.19
CA GLN A 74 2.91 -10.15 -2.99
C GLN A 74 2.52 -11.37 -2.16
N ALA A 75 2.98 -11.52 -0.92
CA ALA A 75 2.68 -12.69 -0.09
C ALA A 75 1.21 -12.75 0.33
N VAL A 76 0.61 -11.60 0.66
CA VAL A 76 -0.77 -11.52 1.13
C VAL A 76 -1.75 -11.94 0.02
N PHE A 77 -1.46 -11.79 -1.28
CA PHE A 77 -2.34 -12.29 -2.38
C PHE A 77 -1.70 -12.44 -3.80
N GLY A 78 -0.46 -12.92 -3.94
CA GLY A 78 0.33 -12.77 -5.17
C GLY A 78 0.67 -14.06 -5.92
N ALA A 79 -0.31 -14.61 -6.64
CA ALA A 79 -0.08 -15.37 -7.89
C ALA A 79 -0.78 -14.74 -9.12
N ARG A 80 -1.66 -13.74 -8.94
CA ARG A 80 -2.52 -13.21 -10.03
C ARG A 80 -1.98 -11.99 -10.78
N LEU A 81 -1.06 -11.21 -10.20
CA LEU A 81 -0.39 -10.10 -10.89
C LEU A 81 1.00 -10.58 -11.32
N LYS A 82 1.12 -11.10 -12.55
CA LYS A 82 2.41 -11.42 -13.17
C LYS A 82 3.19 -10.11 -13.39
N ARG A 83 3.91 -9.65 -12.37
CA ARG A 83 4.77 -8.45 -12.41
C ARG A 83 6.19 -8.82 -12.04
N THR A 84 7.16 -8.12 -12.64
CA THR A 84 8.57 -8.32 -12.31
C THR A 84 8.88 -7.79 -10.90
N GLN A 85 9.86 -8.39 -10.25
CA GLN A 85 10.31 -8.01 -8.90
C GLN A 85 10.69 -6.52 -8.80
N ALA A 86 11.28 -5.94 -9.86
CA ALA A 86 11.65 -4.53 -9.89
C ALA A 86 10.44 -3.58 -9.75
N HIS A 87 9.32 -3.90 -10.40
CA HIS A 87 8.09 -3.09 -10.29
C HIS A 87 7.47 -3.16 -8.90
N TRP A 88 7.50 -4.34 -8.29
CA TRP A 88 7.03 -4.55 -6.93
C TRP A 88 7.85 -3.76 -5.92
N ARG A 89 9.18 -3.74 -6.07
CA ARG A 89 10.07 -2.95 -5.21
C ARG A 89 9.79 -1.45 -5.32
N THR A 90 9.68 -0.92 -6.54
CA THR A 90 9.34 0.50 -6.75
C THR A 90 7.99 0.84 -6.14
N TYR A 91 6.99 -0.03 -6.30
CA TYR A 91 5.67 0.17 -5.72
C TYR A 91 5.71 0.17 -4.18
N VAL A 92 6.41 -0.78 -3.55
CA VAL A 92 6.54 -0.83 -2.09
C VAL A 92 7.23 0.42 -1.55
N LEU A 93 8.29 0.91 -2.21
CA LEU A 93 8.97 2.13 -1.80
C LEU A 93 8.07 3.37 -1.93
N GLN A 94 7.37 3.51 -3.05
CA GLN A 94 6.41 4.61 -3.24
C GLN A 94 5.27 4.56 -2.22
N LEU A 95 4.77 3.35 -1.92
CA LEU A 95 3.72 3.15 -0.93
C LEU A 95 4.23 3.48 0.48
N SER A 96 5.46 3.08 0.82
CA SER A 96 6.09 3.43 2.09
C SER A 96 6.21 4.94 2.25
N LEU A 97 6.66 5.63 1.19
CA LEU A 97 6.75 7.09 1.18
C LEU A 97 5.38 7.76 1.37
N LEU A 98 4.34 7.26 0.70
CA LEU A 98 2.96 7.74 0.86
C LEU A 98 2.49 7.58 2.32
N LEU A 99 2.73 6.42 2.92
CA LEU A 99 2.35 6.14 4.31
C LEU A 99 3.10 7.02 5.30
N ILE A 100 4.40 7.27 5.08
CA ILE A 100 5.20 8.20 5.88
C ILE A 100 4.64 9.62 5.75
N ALA A 101 4.32 10.08 4.54
CA ALA A 101 3.73 11.40 4.33
C ALA A 101 2.38 11.55 5.05
N LEU A 102 1.53 10.52 5.00
CA LEU A 102 0.26 10.49 5.74
C LEU A 102 0.49 10.46 7.27
N ALA A 103 1.48 9.72 7.74
CA ALA A 103 1.86 9.71 9.16
C ALA A 103 2.31 11.08 9.64
N LEU A 104 3.18 11.75 8.88
CA LEU A 104 3.65 13.11 9.18
C LEU A 104 2.50 14.11 9.15
N LEU A 105 1.63 14.05 8.15
CA LEU A 105 0.46 14.91 8.07
C LEU A 105 -0.46 14.71 9.28
N ASN A 106 -0.73 13.45 9.65
CA ASN A 106 -1.54 13.15 10.82
C ASN A 106 -0.87 13.63 12.12
N ALA A 107 0.47 13.53 12.24
CA ALA A 107 1.22 14.07 13.37
C ALA A 107 1.12 15.59 13.45
N LEU A 108 1.16 16.31 12.31
CA LEU A 108 0.97 17.75 12.27
C LEU A 108 -0.43 18.16 12.76
N PHE A 109 -1.49 17.48 12.30
CA PHE A 109 -2.85 17.72 12.82
C PHE A 109 -2.96 17.36 14.31
N ALA A 110 -2.27 16.31 14.75
CA ALA A 110 -2.21 15.92 16.15
C ALA A 110 -1.50 16.95 17.04
N LEU A 111 -0.54 17.72 16.51
CA LEU A 111 0.19 18.72 17.30
C LEU A 111 -0.46 20.10 17.24
N PHE A 112 -0.97 20.52 16.08
CA PHE A 112 -1.31 21.92 15.83
C PHE A 112 -2.80 22.20 15.67
N ALA A 113 -3.62 21.21 15.33
CA ALA A 113 -5.06 21.43 15.14
C ALA A 113 -5.84 21.30 16.47
N PRO A 114 -7.03 21.91 16.61
CA PRO A 114 -7.97 21.55 17.66
C PRO A 114 -8.39 20.08 17.57
N PHE A 115 -8.80 19.48 18.69
CA PHE A 115 -9.13 18.05 18.74
C PHE A 115 -10.27 17.69 17.79
N GLU A 116 -11.29 18.54 17.70
CA GLU A 116 -12.47 18.37 16.85
C GLU A 116 -12.06 18.34 15.37
N VAL A 117 -11.20 19.28 14.96
CA VAL A 117 -10.64 19.34 13.59
C VAL A 117 -9.83 18.09 13.28
N TRP A 118 -9.00 17.64 14.24
CA TRP A 118 -8.25 16.39 14.09
C TRP A 118 -9.18 15.17 13.98
N VAL A 119 -10.29 15.10 14.72
CA VAL A 119 -11.29 14.03 14.58
C VAL A 119 -11.91 14.04 13.19
N TYR A 120 -12.34 15.20 12.69
CA TYR A 120 -12.89 15.34 11.33
C TYR A 120 -11.87 14.88 10.27
N TYR A 121 -10.62 15.33 10.39
CA TYR A 121 -9.55 14.88 9.51
C TYR A 121 -9.35 13.36 9.60
N LYS A 122 -9.30 12.78 10.79
CA LYS A 122 -9.08 11.35 11.00
C LYS A 122 -10.20 10.50 10.40
N VAL A 123 -11.46 10.92 10.52
CA VAL A 123 -12.63 10.15 10.06
C VAL A 123 -12.85 10.28 8.56
N TYR A 124 -12.66 11.47 7.99
CA TYR A 124 -13.01 11.74 6.58
C TYR A 124 -11.78 12.04 5.71
N GLY A 125 -10.87 12.88 6.20
CA GLY A 125 -9.71 13.35 5.43
C GLY A 125 -8.66 12.26 5.20
N ALA A 126 -8.19 11.61 6.27
CA ALA A 126 -7.13 10.61 6.21
C ALA A 126 -7.52 9.38 5.35
N PRO A 127 -8.73 8.78 5.48
CA PRO A 127 -9.14 7.67 4.61
C PRO A 127 -9.24 8.09 3.14
N LEU A 128 -9.73 9.31 2.87
CA LEU A 128 -9.82 9.85 1.51
C LEU A 128 -8.42 10.02 0.90
N LEU A 129 -7.49 10.66 1.62
CA LEU A 129 -6.12 10.87 1.16
C LEU A 129 -5.37 9.54 0.95
N PHE A 130 -5.58 8.57 1.83
CA PHE A 130 -5.06 7.22 1.67
C PHE A 130 -5.57 6.56 0.39
N ALA A 131 -6.89 6.59 0.16
CA ALA A 131 -7.50 5.99 -1.01
C ALA A 131 -7.04 6.65 -2.31
N VAL A 132 -7.05 7.98 -2.35
CA VAL A 132 -6.56 8.76 -3.51
C VAL A 132 -5.09 8.50 -3.76
N GLY A 133 -4.25 8.49 -2.71
CA GLY A 133 -2.82 8.23 -2.83
C GLY A 133 -2.53 6.86 -3.45
N ILE A 134 -3.17 5.80 -2.96
CA ILE A 134 -2.97 4.46 -3.54
C ILE A 134 -3.53 4.38 -4.97
N PHE A 135 -4.63 5.08 -5.25
CA PHE A 135 -5.18 5.13 -6.60
C PHE A 135 -4.19 5.78 -7.58
N VAL A 136 -3.58 6.91 -7.20
CA VAL A 136 -2.54 7.59 -7.99
C VAL A 136 -1.33 6.68 -8.22
N LEU A 137 -0.84 6.02 -7.17
CA LEU A 137 0.26 5.05 -7.28
C LEU A 137 -0.10 3.89 -8.22
N GLY A 138 -1.28 3.30 -8.07
CA GLY A 138 -1.75 2.21 -8.92
C GLY A 138 -1.90 2.62 -10.39
N TRP A 139 -2.37 3.85 -10.62
CA TRP A 139 -2.49 4.43 -11.96
C TRP A 139 -1.13 4.64 -12.62
N ALA A 140 -0.16 5.19 -11.88
CA ALA A 140 1.21 5.46 -12.34
C ALA A 140 1.99 4.19 -12.70
N GLN A 141 1.63 3.05 -12.11
CA GLN A 141 2.32 1.78 -12.28
C GLN A 141 1.88 0.98 -13.52
N THR A 142 0.95 1.48 -14.34
CA THR A 142 0.55 0.73 -15.54
C THR A 142 1.64 0.74 -16.61
N PRO A 143 2.06 -0.43 -17.13
CA PRO A 143 3.03 -0.50 -18.22
C PRO A 143 2.53 0.33 -19.40
N SER A 144 3.43 1.08 -20.02
CA SER A 144 3.09 1.90 -21.18
C SER A 144 2.67 1.00 -22.34
N THR A 145 1.85 1.51 -23.27
CA THR A 145 1.42 0.77 -24.47
C THR A 145 2.60 0.15 -25.23
N ALA A 146 3.80 0.74 -25.14
CA ALA A 146 5.02 0.25 -25.77
C ALA A 146 5.52 -1.09 -25.19
N GLU A 147 5.38 -1.34 -23.88
CA GLU A 147 5.79 -2.61 -23.26
C GLU A 147 4.82 -3.75 -23.58
N THR A 148 3.52 -3.44 -23.70
CA THR A 148 2.51 -4.42 -24.13
C THR A 148 2.67 -4.78 -25.60
N ILE A 149 3.04 -3.81 -26.46
CA ILE A 149 3.34 -4.06 -27.87
C ILE A 149 4.59 -4.91 -28.00
N ALA A 150 5.67 -4.59 -27.26
CA ALA A 150 6.91 -5.38 -27.27
C ALA A 150 6.69 -6.83 -26.82
N ALA A 151 5.90 -7.06 -25.76
CA ALA A 151 5.57 -8.40 -25.28
C ALA A 151 4.76 -9.22 -26.32
N HIS A 152 3.80 -8.60 -27.01
CA HIS A 152 3.05 -9.27 -28.09
C HIS A 152 3.91 -9.52 -29.34
N THR A 153 4.89 -8.67 -29.63
CA THR A 153 5.85 -8.88 -30.73
C THR A 153 6.78 -10.06 -30.43
N GLU A 154 7.28 -10.19 -29.20
CA GLU A 154 8.11 -11.33 -28.79
C GLU A 154 7.32 -12.66 -28.82
N GLU A 155 6.09 -12.67 -28.31
CA GLU A 155 5.24 -13.87 -28.29
C GLU A 155 4.85 -14.35 -29.70
N SER A 156 4.60 -13.41 -30.62
CA SER A 156 4.36 -13.68 -32.05
C SER A 156 5.61 -14.20 -32.77
N SER A 157 6.79 -13.66 -32.44
CA SER A 157 8.07 -14.14 -33.00
C SER A 157 8.43 -15.55 -32.51
N ALA A 158 8.12 -15.88 -31.25
CA ALA A 158 8.34 -17.21 -30.68
C ALA A 158 7.38 -18.27 -31.26
N THR A 159 6.13 -17.90 -31.59
CA THR A 159 5.17 -18.80 -32.26
C THR A 159 5.49 -19.00 -33.74
N SER A 160 6.06 -18.00 -34.41
CA SER A 160 6.56 -18.12 -35.79
C SER A 160 7.79 -19.02 -35.92
N ALA A 161 8.57 -19.19 -34.85
CA ALA A 161 9.78 -20.01 -34.81
C ALA A 161 9.51 -21.49 -34.44
N ALA A 162 8.27 -21.85 -34.11
CA ALA A 162 7.91 -23.24 -33.84
C ALA A 162 8.02 -24.06 -35.14
N PRO A 163 8.81 -25.16 -35.16
CA PRO A 163 8.93 -25.99 -36.36
C PRO A 163 7.57 -26.58 -36.69
N LYS A 164 7.09 -26.30 -37.90
CA LYS A 164 5.93 -26.99 -38.47
C LYS A 164 6.35 -28.43 -38.73
N TRP A 165 5.96 -29.34 -37.84
CA TRP A 165 6.07 -30.76 -38.08
C TRP A 165 5.13 -31.14 -39.24
N PRO A 166 5.61 -31.97 -40.19
CA PRO A 166 4.83 -32.42 -41.34
C PRO A 166 3.65 -33.32 -40.97
#